data_AF-A0A6A6Y336-F1
#
_entry.id   AF-A0A6A6Y336-F1
#
_cell.length_a   1.000
_cell.length_b   1.000
_cell.length_c   1.000
_cell.angle_alpha   90.00
_cell.angle_beta   90.00
_cell.angle_gamma   90.00
#
_symmetry.space_group_name_H-M   'P 1'
#
loop_
_entity.id
_entity.type
_entity.pdbx_description
1 polymer ?
#
loop_
_entity_poly.entity_id
_entity_poly.type
_entity_poly.pdbx_seq_one_letter_code
_entity_poly.pdbx_strand_id
1 'polypeptide(L)'
;LANVDPTDVAIISAARRTAESAETDAFNPAIAAASGAAATALQNGKIKNKVLKLKCEVLHLQIEQAQGSDQSAKITQETTKLNTNIALDKKAAGQASQSVAFTG
;
A
#
# COMPACT_ATOMS: atom_id res chain seq x y z
N LEU A 1 17.30 -11.87 1.87
CA LEU A 1 15.98 -12.19 1.31
C LEU A 1 15.76 -13.70 1.17
N ALA A 2 16.72 -14.47 0.61
CA ALA A 2 16.58 -15.92 0.47
C ALA A 2 16.31 -16.67 1.80
N ASN A 3 16.90 -16.21 2.91
CA ASN A 3 16.77 -16.84 4.24
C ASN A 3 15.79 -16.11 5.18
N VAL A 4 14.86 -15.31 4.65
CA VAL A 4 13.83 -14.67 5.49
C VAL A 4 12.91 -15.74 6.07
N ASP A 5 12.58 -15.62 7.36
CA ASP A 5 11.75 -16.59 8.07
C ASP A 5 10.32 -16.62 7.50
N PRO A 6 9.69 -17.79 7.34
CA PRO A 6 8.29 -17.89 6.91
C PRO A 6 7.31 -17.06 7.74
N THR A 7 7.60 -16.86 9.03
CA THR A 7 6.81 -16.02 9.94
C THR A 7 6.88 -14.54 9.53
N ASP A 8 8.06 -14.04 9.17
CA ASP A 8 8.22 -12.67 8.67
C ASP A 8 7.50 -12.49 7.32
N VAL A 9 7.58 -13.50 6.45
CA VAL A 9 6.81 -13.52 5.18
C VAL A 9 5.31 -13.42 5.45
N ALA A 10 4.80 -14.19 6.42
CA ALA A 10 3.39 -14.16 6.80
C ALA A 10 2.97 -12.79 7.37
N ILE A 11 3.82 -12.16 8.19
CA ILE A 11 3.57 -10.81 8.73
C ILE A 11 3.51 -9.77 7.61
N ILE A 12 4.44 -9.82 6.66
CA ILE A 12 4.46 -8.89 5.51
C ILE A 12 3.20 -9.08 4.65
N SER A 13 2.81 -10.32 4.38
CA SER A 13 1.61 -10.65 3.62
C SER A 13 0.33 -10.22 4.35
N ALA A 14 0.26 -10.41 5.67
CA ALA A 14 -0.85 -9.92 6.49
C ALA A 14 -0.95 -8.40 6.43
N ALA A 15 0.14 -7.67 6.66
CA ALA A 15 0.16 -6.21 6.58
C ALA A 15 -0.30 -5.68 5.20
N ARG A 16 0.15 -6.31 4.11
CA ARG A 16 -0.29 -6.01 2.74
C ARG A 16 -1.80 -6.17 2.57
N ARG A 17 -2.37 -7.29 3.05
CA ARG A 17 -3.80 -7.60 2.95
C ARG A 17 -4.64 -6.68 3.83
N THR A 18 -4.20 -6.38 5.04
CA THR A 18 -4.87 -5.41 5.93
C THR A 18 -4.89 -4.02 5.30
N ALA A 19 -3.78 -3.57 4.69
CA ALA A 19 -3.74 -2.31 3.95
C ALA A 19 -4.63 -2.33 2.69
N GLU A 20 -4.75 -3.48 2.01
CA GLU A 20 -5.69 -3.66 0.90
C GLU A 20 -7.15 -3.51 1.33
N SER A 21 -7.55 -4.20 2.40
CA SER A 21 -8.89 -4.09 2.98
C SER A 21 -9.20 -2.67 3.46
N ALA A 22 -8.23 -1.99 4.09
CA ALA A 22 -8.42 -0.57 4.44
C ALA A 22 -8.65 0.31 3.20
N GLU A 23 -7.96 0.03 2.07
CA GLU A 23 -8.19 0.75 0.80
C GLU A 23 -9.62 0.51 0.27
N THR A 24 -10.05 -0.75 0.20
CA THR A 24 -11.31 -1.13 -0.43
C THR A 24 -12.53 -0.88 0.42
N ASP A 25 -12.45 -1.17 1.72
CA ASP A 25 -13.60 -1.31 2.60
C ASP A 25 -13.81 -0.04 3.44
N ALA A 26 -12.78 0.81 3.60
CA ALA A 26 -12.86 2.02 4.41
C ALA A 26 -12.55 3.29 3.61
N PHE A 27 -11.38 3.38 2.95
CA PHE A 27 -11.02 4.59 2.19
C PHE A 27 -11.93 4.83 0.98
N ASN A 28 -12.18 3.81 0.15
CA ASN A 28 -13.01 4.00 -1.05
C ASN A 28 -14.44 4.48 -0.72
N PRO A 29 -15.18 3.88 0.24
CA PRO A 29 -16.50 4.39 0.63
C PRO A 29 -16.45 5.78 1.25
N ALA A 30 -15.47 6.06 2.13
CA ALA A 30 -15.34 7.37 2.77
C ALA A 30 -15.07 8.49 1.75
N ILE A 31 -14.21 8.24 0.76
CA ILE A 31 -13.93 9.19 -0.32
C ILE A 31 -15.16 9.41 -1.19
N ALA A 32 -15.91 8.34 -1.52
CA ALA A 32 -17.13 8.44 -2.32
C ALA A 32 -18.24 9.25 -1.63
N ALA A 33 -18.29 9.22 -0.29
CA ALA A 33 -19.24 9.98 0.52
C ALA A 33 -18.82 11.43 0.81
N ALA A 34 -17.55 11.78 0.57
CA ALA A 34 -16.99 13.09 0.87
C ALA A 34 -16.89 13.97 -0.39
N SER A 35 -16.70 15.27 -0.18
CA SER A 35 -16.43 16.23 -1.25
C SER A 35 -15.43 17.30 -0.80
N GLY A 36 -14.96 18.11 -1.75
CA GLY A 36 -14.07 19.24 -1.49
C GLY A 36 -12.80 18.85 -0.71
N ALA A 37 -12.44 19.67 0.27
CA ALA A 37 -11.23 19.48 1.07
C ALA A 37 -11.23 18.16 1.86
N ALA A 38 -12.39 17.68 2.30
CA ALA A 38 -12.50 16.41 3.04
C ALA A 38 -12.17 15.22 2.13
N ALA A 39 -12.71 15.19 0.90
CA ALA A 39 -12.37 14.15 -0.08
C ALA A 39 -10.87 14.16 -0.41
N THR A 40 -10.27 15.34 -0.56
CA THR A 40 -8.82 15.47 -0.78
C THR A 40 -8.01 14.94 0.40
N ALA A 41 -8.39 15.26 1.64
CA ALA A 41 -7.69 14.77 2.83
C ALA A 41 -7.77 13.24 2.98
N LEU A 42 -8.93 12.64 2.69
CA LEU A 42 -9.12 11.19 2.66
C LEU A 42 -8.32 10.54 1.52
N GLN A 43 -8.29 11.15 0.34
CA GLN A 43 -7.48 10.68 -0.78
C GLN A 43 -5.97 10.70 -0.44
N ASN A 44 -5.50 11.73 0.26
CA ASN A 44 -4.12 11.79 0.75
C ASN A 44 -3.83 10.68 1.78
N GLY A 45 -4.77 10.40 2.69
CA GLY A 45 -4.69 9.24 3.60
C GLY A 45 -4.61 7.91 2.86
N LYS A 46 -5.46 7.72 1.84
CA LYS A 46 -5.45 6.54 0.97
C LYS A 46 -4.11 6.40 0.25
N ILE A 47 -3.53 7.47 -0.28
CA ILE A 47 -2.22 7.44 -0.95
C ILE A 47 -1.15 6.90 0.01
N LYS A 48 -1.11 7.37 1.26
CA LYS A 48 -0.18 6.86 2.28
C LYS A 48 -0.39 5.37 2.56
N ASN A 49 -1.64 4.93 2.69
CA ASN A 49 -1.97 3.51 2.83
C ASN A 49 -1.52 2.69 1.61
N LYS A 50 -1.67 3.22 0.38
CA LYS A 50 -1.18 2.56 -0.84
C LYS A 50 0.34 2.45 -0.87
N VAL A 51 1.08 3.44 -0.40
CA VAL A 51 2.55 3.34 -0.28
C VAL A 51 2.94 2.19 0.66
N LEU A 52 2.28 2.05 1.81
CA LEU A 52 2.49 0.93 2.71
C LEU A 52 2.17 -0.41 2.02
N LYS A 53 0.98 -0.54 1.44
CA LYS A 53 0.54 -1.76 0.73
C LYS A 53 1.54 -2.20 -0.32
N LEU A 54 1.90 -1.28 -1.22
CA LEU A 54 2.79 -1.58 -2.36
C LEU A 54 4.22 -1.86 -1.90
N LYS A 55 4.68 -1.25 -0.81
CA LYS A 55 6.00 -1.57 -0.24
C LYS A 55 6.02 -2.98 0.35
N CYS A 56 4.96 -3.40 1.05
CA CYS A 56 4.82 -4.78 1.51
C CYS A 56 4.72 -5.78 0.34
N GLU A 57 3.93 -5.46 -0.69
CA GLU A 57 3.79 -6.27 -1.91
C GLU A 57 5.15 -6.45 -2.63
N VAL A 58 5.88 -5.36 -2.89
CA VAL A 58 7.20 -5.43 -3.54
C VAL A 58 8.19 -6.22 -2.69
N LEU A 59 8.23 -6.00 -1.37
CA LEU A 59 9.11 -6.75 -0.48
C LEU A 59 8.78 -8.25 -0.48
N HIS A 60 7.49 -8.60 -0.43
CA HIS A 60 7.04 -9.98 -0.49
C HIS A 60 7.48 -10.67 -1.80
N LEU A 61 7.25 -10.03 -2.95
CA LEU A 61 7.67 -10.54 -4.26
C LEU A 61 9.19 -10.67 -4.36
N GLN A 62 9.96 -9.74 -3.79
CA GLN A 62 11.42 -9.82 -3.75
C GLN A 62 11.93 -10.98 -2.88
N ILE A 63 11.20 -11.34 -1.80
CA ILE A 63 11.50 -12.52 -0.99
C ILE A 63 11.23 -13.79 -1.80
N GLU A 64 10.04 -13.91 -2.40
CA GLU A 64 9.69 -15.05 -3.26
C GLU A 64 10.71 -15.24 -4.40
N GLN A 65 11.15 -14.13 -5.01
CA GLN A 65 12.21 -14.12 -6.03
C GLN A 65 13.52 -14.68 -5.51
N ALA A 66 13.94 -14.27 -4.32
CA ALA A 66 15.17 -14.73 -3.71
C ALA A 66 15.09 -16.19 -3.21
N GLN A 67 13.87 -16.71 -2.99
CA GLN A 67 13.60 -18.09 -2.60
C GLN A 67 13.36 -19.03 -3.80
N GLY A 68 13.53 -18.53 -5.03
CA GLY A 68 13.56 -19.34 -6.25
C GLY A 68 12.32 -19.26 -7.15
N SER A 69 11.33 -18.41 -6.83
CA SER A 69 10.19 -18.14 -7.74
C SER A 69 10.55 -17.05 -8.74
N ASP A 70 10.15 -17.13 -10.02
CA ASP A 70 10.30 -15.96 -10.91
C ASP A 70 9.14 -14.96 -10.69
N GLN A 71 9.48 -13.78 -10.17
CA GLN A 71 8.56 -12.66 -9.94
C GLN A 71 9.00 -11.38 -10.67
N SER A 72 9.98 -11.45 -11.57
CA SER A 72 10.63 -10.28 -12.18
C SER A 72 9.64 -9.28 -12.80
N ALA A 73 8.65 -9.79 -13.55
CA ALA A 73 7.62 -8.96 -14.18
C ALA A 73 6.71 -8.26 -13.16
N LYS A 74 6.26 -8.99 -12.12
CA LYS A 74 5.41 -8.44 -11.06
C LYS A 74 6.16 -7.43 -10.20
N ILE A 75 7.42 -7.70 -9.85
CA ILE A 75 8.28 -6.76 -9.12
C ILE A 75 8.36 -5.44 -9.90
N THR A 76 8.58 -5.48 -11.20
CA THR A 76 8.64 -4.28 -12.05
C THR A 76 7.31 -3.51 -12.07
N GLN A 77 6.20 -4.23 -12.22
CA GLN A 77 4.86 -3.65 -12.22
C GLN A 77 4.54 -2.97 -10.88
N GLU A 78 4.70 -3.69 -9.77
CA GLU A 78 4.35 -3.18 -8.43
C GLU A 78 5.32 -2.09 -7.96
N THR A 79 6.60 -2.16 -8.35
CA THR A 79 7.57 -1.08 -8.11
C THR A 79 7.19 0.20 -8.85
N THR A 80 6.68 0.08 -10.08
CA THR A 80 6.20 1.24 -10.84
C THR A 80 5.02 1.91 -10.11
N LYS A 81 4.03 1.11 -9.67
CA LYS A 81 2.90 1.61 -8.89
C LYS A 81 3.36 2.24 -7.56
N LEU A 82 4.32 1.63 -6.86
CA LEU A 82 4.89 2.16 -5.62
C LEU A 82 5.50 3.53 -5.86
N ASN A 83 6.35 3.67 -6.87
CA ASN A 83 7.00 4.93 -7.23
C ASN A 83 5.99 6.02 -7.61
N THR A 84 4.94 5.67 -8.35
CA THR A 84 3.83 6.61 -8.64
C THR A 84 3.17 7.11 -7.36
N ASN A 85 2.84 6.22 -6.41
CA ASN A 85 2.18 6.63 -5.17
C ASN A 85 3.12 7.40 -4.23
N ILE A 86 4.42 7.10 -4.21
CA ILE A 86 5.43 7.92 -3.51
C ILE A 86 5.49 9.33 -4.11
N ALA A 87 5.46 9.46 -5.45
CA ALA A 87 5.46 10.76 -6.09
C ALA A 87 4.19 11.56 -5.78
N LEU A 88 3.03 10.90 -5.73
CA LEU A 88 1.77 11.51 -5.32
C LEU A 88 1.82 11.97 -3.85
N ASP A 89 2.34 11.15 -2.94
CA ASP A 89 2.51 11.50 -1.52
C ASP A 89 3.45 12.72 -1.36
N LYS A 90 4.58 12.73 -2.07
CA LYS A 90 5.51 13.88 -2.10
C LYS A 90 4.83 15.14 -2.63
N LYS A 91 4.01 15.03 -3.68
CA LYS A 91 3.26 16.17 -4.23
C LYS A 91 2.21 16.69 -3.24
N ALA A 92 1.68 15.83 -2.38
CA ALA A 92 0.74 16.17 -1.32
C ALA A 92 1.42 16.65 -0.02
N ALA A 93 2.75 16.79 0.01
CA ALA A 93 3.46 17.24 1.20
C ALA A 93 2.91 18.57 1.73
N GLY A 94 2.65 18.62 3.05
CA GLY A 94 2.05 19.77 3.73
C GLY A 94 0.53 19.89 3.61
N GLN A 95 -0.13 19.07 2.77
CA GLN A 95 -1.59 19.03 2.71
C GLN A 95 -2.18 18.21 3.87
N ALA A 96 -3.44 18.47 4.20
CA ALA A 96 -4.18 17.66 5.17
C ALA A 96 -4.27 16.19 4.70
N SER A 97 -4.16 15.28 5.66
CA SER A 97 -4.33 13.84 5.47
C SER A 97 -5.22 13.31 6.57
N GLN A 98 -6.25 12.55 6.20
CA GLN A 98 -7.24 12.01 7.11
C GLN A 98 -7.21 10.48 7.06
N SER A 99 -7.23 9.84 8.23
CA SER A 99 -7.39 8.40 8.38
C SER A 99 -8.87 8.00 8.31
N VAL A 100 -9.11 6.69 8.20
CA VAL A 100 -10.44 6.09 8.30
C VAL A 100 -10.49 5.16 9.51
N ALA A 101 -11.65 5.06 10.14
CA ALA A 101 -11.89 4.00 11.12
C ALA A 101 -11.93 2.66 10.37
N PHE A 102 -11.10 1.72 10.80
CA PHE A 102 -10.97 0.41 10.16
C PHE A 102 -10.61 -0.63 11.21
N THR A 103 -11.24 -1.79 11.13
CA THR A 103 -10.93 -2.98 11.93
C THR A 103 -10.62 -4.09 10.95
N GLY A 104 -9.36 -4.50 10.90
CA GLY A 104 -8.84 -5.45 9.91
C GLY A 104 -8.19 -6.67 10.52
#